data_AF-A0A7S2N0F6-F1
#
_entry.id   AF-A0A7S2N0F6-F1
#
_cell.length_a   1.000
_cell.length_b   1.000
_cell.length_c   1.000
_cell.angle_alpha   90.00
_cell.angle_beta   90.00
_cell.angle_gamma   90.00
#
_symmetry.space_group_name_H-M   'P 1'
#
loop_
_entity.id
_entity.type
_entity.pdbx_description
1 polymer ?
#
loop_
_entity_poly.entity_id
_entity_poly.type
_entity_poly.pdbx_seq_one_letter_code
_entity_poly.pdbx_strand_id
1 'polypeptide(L)'
;QTFLGRRGETLADEVRAVRRANVEIILVHRVDSCPFSWLIETTTRDLIETGLYKTIAIDLLTGTPSSALQVSSALFQKALGALNMTDTSRTVSKTMKGWGTGLAKRVKASPLMSLGGRPSLQSIPSQSIPSQSIPSQS
;
A
#
# COMPACT_ATOMS: atom_id res chain seq x y z
N GLN A 1 -15.99 -10.00 -15.55
CA GLN A 1 -16.82 -11.14 -15.07
C GLN A 1 -17.57 -10.64 -13.85
N THR A 2 -18.89 -10.78 -13.82
CA THR A 2 -19.76 -10.28 -12.73
C THR A 2 -20.08 -11.43 -11.77
N PHE A 3 -20.06 -11.18 -10.46
CA PHE A 3 -20.41 -12.17 -9.43
C PHE A 3 -21.92 -12.13 -9.17
N LEU A 4 -22.62 -13.25 -9.36
CA LEU A 4 -24.06 -13.37 -9.18
C LEU A 4 -24.41 -14.60 -8.34
N GLY A 5 -25.63 -14.62 -7.78
CA GLY A 5 -26.12 -15.70 -6.91
C GLY A 5 -25.20 -15.91 -5.70
N ARG A 6 -24.90 -17.17 -5.36
CA ARG A 6 -24.04 -17.52 -4.21
C ARG A 6 -22.70 -16.79 -4.20
N ARG A 7 -22.07 -16.58 -5.37
CA ARG A 7 -20.80 -15.85 -5.47
C ARG A 7 -20.97 -14.36 -5.15
N GLY A 8 -22.12 -13.79 -5.53
CA GLY A 8 -22.50 -12.42 -5.19
C GLY A 8 -22.79 -12.27 -3.70
N GLU A 9 -23.49 -13.24 -3.09
CA GLU A 9 -23.70 -13.26 -1.63
C GLU A 9 -22.38 -13.34 -0.86
N THR A 10 -21.46 -14.21 -1.26
CA THR A 10 -20.13 -14.29 -0.61
C THR A 10 -19.39 -12.95 -0.71
N LEU A 11 -19.39 -12.31 -1.88
CA LEU A 11 -18.79 -10.99 -2.04
C LEU A 11 -19.49 -9.94 -1.18
N ALA A 12 -20.83 -9.99 -1.07
CA ALA A 12 -21.58 -9.07 -0.22
C ALA A 12 -21.20 -9.21 1.26
N ASP A 13 -21.00 -10.44 1.75
CA ASP A 13 -20.55 -10.69 3.12
C ASP A 13 -19.15 -10.16 3.40
N GLU A 14 -18.23 -10.31 2.45
CA GLU A 14 -16.89 -9.71 2.51
C GLU A 14 -16.97 -8.18 2.57
N VAL A 15 -17.77 -7.56 1.69
CA VAL A 15 -17.99 -6.11 1.70
C VAL A 15 -18.57 -5.65 3.05
N ARG A 16 -19.55 -6.37 3.61
CA ARG A 16 -20.08 -6.06 4.95
C ARG A 16 -19.01 -6.15 6.02
N ALA A 17 -18.12 -7.14 5.96
CA ALA A 17 -17.03 -7.30 6.93
C ALA A 17 -16.02 -6.14 6.86
N VAL A 18 -15.59 -5.77 5.65
CA VAL A 18 -14.68 -4.63 5.40
C VAL A 18 -15.29 -3.33 5.90
N ARG A 19 -16.58 -3.11 5.64
CA ARG A 19 -17.31 -1.94 6.12
C ARG A 19 -17.42 -1.88 7.64
N ARG A 20 -17.69 -3.01 8.30
CA ARG A 20 -17.70 -3.09 9.78
C ARG A 20 -16.33 -2.79 10.39
N ALA A 21 -15.25 -3.08 9.66
CA ALA A 21 -13.89 -2.73 10.03
C ALA A 21 -13.51 -1.27 9.68
N ASN A 22 -14.44 -0.48 9.15
CA ASN A 22 -14.24 0.91 8.73
C ASN A 22 -13.07 1.09 7.75
N VAL A 23 -12.85 0.10 6.89
CA VAL A 23 -11.86 0.15 5.81
C VAL A 23 -12.48 0.84 4.61
N GLU A 24 -11.72 1.75 3.99
CA GLU A 24 -12.16 2.47 2.79
C GLU A 24 -12.33 1.49 1.61
N ILE A 25 -13.46 1.60 0.92
CA ILE A 25 -13.78 0.79 -0.26
C ILE A 25 -13.81 1.70 -1.47
N ILE A 26 -13.00 1.36 -2.47
CA ILE A 26 -12.97 2.05 -3.77
C ILE A 26 -13.72 1.18 -4.77
N LEU A 27 -14.78 1.73 -5.35
CA LEU A 27 -15.51 1.08 -6.43
C LEU A 27 -14.83 1.38 -7.76
N VAL A 28 -14.49 0.33 -8.49
CA VAL A 28 -13.95 0.41 -9.84
C VAL A 28 -14.86 -0.37 -10.77
N HIS A 29 -15.30 0.29 -11.83
CA HIS A 29 -16.19 -0.26 -12.82
C HIS A 29 -15.47 -0.40 -14.16
N ARG A 30 -15.46 -1.60 -14.73
CA ARG A 30 -14.87 -1.82 -16.05
C ARG A 30 -15.95 -1.74 -17.12
N VAL A 31 -16.01 -0.57 -17.77
CA VAL A 31 -17.09 -0.14 -18.68
C VAL A 31 -17.35 -1.12 -19.82
N ASP A 32 -16.30 -1.74 -20.37
CA ASP A 32 -16.39 -2.64 -21.53
C ASP A 32 -17.04 -4.00 -21.22
N SER A 33 -17.31 -4.31 -19.96
CA SER A 33 -17.65 -5.66 -19.53
C SER A 33 -18.96 -5.81 -18.76
N CYS A 34 -19.55 -4.70 -18.34
CA CYS A 34 -20.82 -4.65 -17.63
C CYS A 34 -21.32 -3.21 -17.71
N PRO A 35 -22.60 -2.94 -17.97
CA PRO A 35 -23.14 -1.60 -17.78
C PRO A 35 -23.21 -1.28 -16.28
N PHE A 36 -23.02 -0.02 -15.91
CA PHE A 36 -23.10 0.41 -14.50
C PHE A 36 -24.49 0.18 -13.87
N SER A 37 -25.56 0.29 -14.66
CA SER A 37 -26.94 0.03 -14.21
C SER A 37 -27.11 -1.39 -13.63
N TRP A 38 -26.47 -2.38 -14.27
CA TRP A 38 -26.54 -3.77 -13.83
C TRP A 38 -25.93 -3.98 -12.44
N LEU A 39 -24.91 -3.18 -12.10
CA LEU A 39 -24.27 -3.23 -10.79
C LEU A 39 -25.24 -2.78 -9.68
N ILE A 40 -26.09 -1.78 -9.96
CA ILE A 40 -27.11 -1.31 -9.00
C ILE A 40 -28.23 -2.35 -8.85
N GLU A 41 -28.70 -2.91 -9.95
CA GLU A 41 -29.82 -3.89 -9.95
C GLU A 41 -29.48 -5.18 -9.21
N THR A 42 -28.20 -5.58 -9.23
CA THR A 42 -27.74 -6.86 -8.64
C THR A 42 -27.14 -6.70 -7.25
N THR A 43 -26.90 -5.47 -6.80
CA THR A 43 -26.38 -5.20 -5.45
C THR A 43 -27.51 -5.25 -4.42
N THR A 44 -27.27 -5.91 -3.31
CA THR A 44 -28.26 -6.02 -2.24
C THR A 44 -28.55 -4.65 -1.64
N ARG A 45 -29.84 -4.39 -1.34
CA ARG A 45 -30.33 -3.06 -0.93
C ARG A 45 -29.64 -2.53 0.32
N ASP A 46 -29.29 -3.39 1.27
CA ASP A 46 -28.57 -3.02 2.49
C ASP A 46 -27.18 -2.41 2.21
N LEU A 47 -26.46 -2.91 1.21
CA LEU A 47 -25.17 -2.36 0.82
C LEU A 47 -25.33 -0.98 0.16
N ILE A 48 -26.41 -0.79 -0.61
CA ILE A 48 -26.75 0.50 -1.21
C ILE A 48 -27.07 1.52 -0.11
N GLU A 49 -27.97 1.17 0.81
CA GLU A 49 -28.45 2.05 1.88
C GLU A 49 -27.36 2.40 2.89
N THR A 50 -26.46 1.46 3.18
CA THR A 50 -25.27 1.76 3.99
C THR A 50 -24.28 2.67 3.26
N GLY A 51 -24.46 2.91 1.96
CA GLY A 51 -23.69 3.88 1.19
C GLY A 51 -22.49 3.27 0.47
N LEU A 52 -22.60 2.04 -0.04
CA LEU A 52 -21.55 1.43 -0.86
C LEU A 52 -21.21 2.33 -2.07
N TYR A 53 -22.22 3.02 -2.62
CA TYR A 53 -22.11 3.98 -3.71
C TYR A 53 -21.99 5.44 -3.27
N LYS A 54 -21.54 5.72 -2.03
CA LYS A 54 -21.35 7.10 -1.56
C LYS A 54 -20.30 7.86 -2.39
N THR A 55 -19.35 7.13 -2.97
CA THR A 55 -18.36 7.61 -3.93
C THR A 55 -18.69 7.09 -5.32
N ILE A 56 -18.53 7.96 -6.33
CA ILE A 56 -18.72 7.58 -7.74
C ILE A 56 -17.71 6.50 -8.10
N ALA A 57 -18.17 5.42 -8.75
CA ALA A 57 -17.29 4.37 -9.21
C ALA A 57 -16.34 4.90 -10.30
N ILE A 58 -15.08 4.49 -10.25
CA ILE A 58 -14.08 4.87 -11.25
C ILE A 58 -14.28 3.99 -12.48
N ASP A 59 -14.61 4.61 -13.59
CA ASP A 59 -14.70 3.94 -14.88
C ASP A 59 -13.29 3.62 -15.40
N LEU A 60 -12.92 2.34 -15.36
CA LEU A 60 -11.66 1.82 -15.88
C LEU A 60 -11.84 1.40 -17.34
N LEU A 61 -11.26 2.17 -18.26
CA LEU A 61 -11.38 1.94 -19.69
C LEU A 61 -10.24 1.04 -20.19
N THR A 62 -10.51 -0.24 -20.35
CA THR A 62 -9.52 -1.26 -20.76
C THR A 62 -9.37 -1.48 -22.26
N GLY A 63 -10.10 -0.71 -23.09
CA GLY A 63 -9.91 -0.69 -24.54
C GLY A 63 -8.51 -0.21 -24.96
N THR A 64 -8.14 -0.43 -26.24
CA THR A 64 -6.87 -0.04 -26.89
C THR A 64 -6.14 1.13 -26.22
N PRO A 65 -4.79 1.10 -26.09
CA PRO A 65 -4.04 2.09 -25.33
C PRO A 65 -4.40 3.49 -25.79
N SER A 66 -5.24 4.13 -24.99
CA SER A 66 -5.84 5.42 -25.25
C SER A 66 -5.50 6.33 -24.09
N SER A 67 -5.52 7.64 -24.34
CA SER A 67 -5.42 8.66 -23.29
C SER A 67 -6.43 8.40 -22.16
N ALA A 68 -7.60 7.83 -22.48
CA ALA A 68 -8.64 7.54 -21.50
C ALA A 68 -8.29 6.40 -20.52
N LEU A 69 -7.56 5.36 -20.97
CA LEU A 69 -7.04 4.33 -20.07
C LEU A 69 -6.01 4.92 -19.08
N GLN A 70 -5.15 5.82 -19.54
CA GLN A 70 -4.16 6.47 -18.68
C GLN A 70 -4.83 7.35 -17.62
N VAL A 71 -5.85 8.12 -18.01
CA VAL A 71 -6.60 8.99 -17.09
C VAL A 71 -7.37 8.16 -16.06
N SER A 72 -8.09 7.13 -16.48
CA SER A 72 -8.83 6.26 -15.55
C SER A 72 -7.91 5.51 -14.59
N SER A 73 -6.75 5.04 -15.08
CA SER A 73 -5.71 4.45 -14.23
C SER A 73 -5.15 5.44 -13.21
N ALA A 74 -4.88 6.68 -13.62
CA ALA A 74 -4.41 7.73 -12.70
C ALA A 74 -5.46 8.09 -11.63
N LEU A 75 -6.75 8.12 -11.99
CA LEU A 75 -7.84 8.32 -11.03
C LEU A 75 -7.91 7.16 -10.02
N PHE A 76 -7.78 5.92 -10.48
CA PHE A 76 -7.73 4.75 -9.62
C PHE A 76 -6.53 4.78 -8.66
N GLN A 77 -5.34 5.08 -9.17
CA GLN A 77 -4.14 5.23 -8.35
C GLN A 77 -4.28 6.34 -7.31
N LYS A 78 -4.83 7.48 -7.71
CA LYS A 78 -5.09 8.59 -6.79
C LYS A 78 -6.10 8.21 -5.71
N ALA A 79 -7.14 7.46 -6.05
CA ALA A 79 -8.11 6.96 -5.06
C ALA A 79 -7.47 6.01 -4.05
N LEU A 80 -6.46 5.22 -4.47
CA LEU A 80 -5.65 4.39 -3.56
C LEU A 80 -4.65 5.20 -2.70
N GLY A 81 -4.58 6.51 -2.89
CA GLY A 81 -3.62 7.38 -2.18
C GLY A 81 -2.23 7.41 -2.82
N ALA A 82 -2.06 7.00 -4.09
CA ALA A 82 -0.79 7.13 -4.77
C ALA A 82 -0.38 8.62 -4.88
N LEU A 83 0.87 8.91 -4.51
CA LEU A 83 1.45 10.24 -4.57
C LEU A 83 2.35 10.37 -5.80
N ASN A 84 2.36 11.53 -6.44
CA ASN A 84 3.31 11.83 -7.50
C ASN A 84 4.73 11.90 -6.90
N MET A 85 5.64 11.02 -7.33
CA MET A 85 7.03 10.97 -6.85
C MET A 85 7.82 12.27 -7.08
N THR A 86 7.30 13.21 -7.89
CA THR A 86 7.92 14.51 -8.15
C THR A 86 7.73 15.52 -7.02
N ASP A 87 6.74 15.35 -6.14
CA ASP A 87 6.51 16.25 -4.99
C ASP A 87 7.41 15.92 -3.79
N THR A 88 7.90 14.69 -3.68
CA THR A 88 8.72 14.24 -2.54
C THR A 88 10.17 14.73 -2.62
N SER A 89 10.63 15.21 -3.78
CA SER A 89 12.02 15.63 -4.01
C SER A 89 12.31 17.11 -3.70
N ARG A 90 11.31 17.95 -3.37
CA ARG A 90 11.52 19.40 -3.20
C ARG A 90 11.79 19.88 -1.77
N THR A 91 11.61 19.04 -0.76
CA THR A 91 11.64 19.49 0.65
C THR A 91 12.96 19.21 1.38
N VAL A 92 13.93 18.50 0.78
CA VAL A 92 15.24 18.18 1.41
C VAL A 92 16.43 18.75 0.64
N SER A 93 16.38 20.03 0.25
CA SER A 93 17.54 20.70 -0.39
C SER A 93 17.83 22.11 0.13
N LYS A 94 17.22 22.54 1.24
CA LYS A 94 17.44 23.86 1.83
C LYS A 94 18.00 23.76 3.26
N THR A 95 19.15 23.12 3.43
CA THR A 95 20.10 23.42 4.53
C THR A 95 21.42 22.72 4.21
N MET A 96 22.41 23.50 3.74
CA MET A 96 23.87 23.30 3.79
C MET A 96 24.54 23.93 2.55
N LYS A 97 24.61 25.26 2.53
CA LYS A 97 25.69 25.99 1.83
C LYS A 97 26.20 27.07 2.78
N GLY A 98 27.18 26.68 3.58
CA GLY A 98 27.76 27.55 4.60
C GLY A 98 28.98 26.92 5.28
N TRP A 99 29.85 26.23 4.55
CA TRP A 99 31.21 25.95 5.03
C TRP A 99 32.23 26.05 3.90
N GLY A 100 32.86 27.23 3.84
CA GLY A 100 34.31 27.34 3.84
C GLY A 100 35.07 26.72 2.66
N THR A 101 35.15 27.46 1.56
CA THR A 101 36.36 27.45 0.73
C THR A 101 37.52 28.03 1.54
N GLY A 102 38.54 27.23 1.87
CA GLY A 102 39.71 27.73 2.58
C GLY A 102 40.81 26.69 2.82
N LEU A 103 41.70 26.57 1.83
CA LEU A 103 43.13 26.26 1.93
C LEU A 103 43.64 25.05 2.78
N ALA A 104 44.17 24.08 2.03
CA ALA A 104 45.56 23.60 2.08
C ALA A 104 46.11 22.97 3.39
N LYS A 105 46.50 21.69 3.31
CA LYS A 105 47.89 21.29 3.05
C LYS A 105 48.06 19.77 3.16
N ARG A 106 48.71 19.26 2.12
CA ARG A 106 49.32 17.95 1.91
C ARG A 106 50.35 17.65 3.01
N VAL A 107 50.20 16.53 3.72
CA VAL A 107 51.26 15.90 4.51
C VAL A 107 51.38 14.42 4.12
N LYS A 108 52.63 14.02 3.97
CA LYS A 108 53.18 12.76 3.45
C LYS A 108 52.59 11.49 4.07
N ALA A 109 52.52 10.46 3.23
CA ALA A 109 52.39 9.06 3.60
C ALA A 109 53.54 8.56 4.50
N SER A 110 53.24 7.57 5.35
CA SER A 110 54.18 6.60 5.94
C SER A 110 53.39 5.39 6.49
N PRO A 111 54.02 4.21 6.65
CA PRO A 111 53.47 2.94 6.17
C PRO A 111 52.84 2.02 7.23
N LEU A 112 52.04 1.09 6.69
CA LEU A 112 51.71 -0.27 7.15
C LEU A 112 52.40 -0.73 8.45
N MET A 113 51.61 -0.87 9.52
CA MET A 113 51.86 -1.87 10.55
C MET A 113 50.57 -2.68 10.77
N SER A 114 50.68 -3.96 10.40
CA SER A 114 49.81 -5.05 10.80
C SER A 114 49.86 -5.21 12.32
N LEU A 115 48.70 -5.38 12.98
CA LEU A 115 48.52 -6.24 14.16
C LEU A 115 47.04 -6.30 14.56
N GLY A 116 46.47 -7.49 14.34
CA GLY A 116 45.57 -8.22 15.24
C GLY A 116 44.40 -7.50 15.94
N GLY A 117 43.19 -8.02 15.73
CA GLY A 117 42.12 -7.87 16.71
C GLY A 117 40.72 -8.07 16.16
N ARG A 118 40.31 -9.32 15.91
CA ARG A 118 38.89 -9.68 15.76
C ARG A 118 38.23 -9.69 17.14
N PRO A 119 37.16 -8.93 17.41
CA PRO A 119 36.31 -9.20 18.55
C PRO A 119 35.44 -10.42 18.24
N SER A 120 35.62 -11.43 19.08
CA SER A 120 34.90 -12.70 19.11
C SER A 120 33.38 -12.51 19.23
N LEU A 121 32.63 -13.32 18.47
CA LEU A 121 31.20 -13.55 18.64
C LEU A 121 30.94 -14.14 20.03
N GLN A 122 30.32 -13.36 20.93
CA GLN A 122 29.78 -13.92 22.16
C GLN A 122 28.35 -14.42 21.92
N SER A 123 28.20 -15.71 22.21
CA SER A 123 27.00 -16.53 22.21
C SER A 123 25.86 -15.92 23.02
N ILE A 124 24.68 -15.88 22.43
CA ILE A 124 23.41 -15.59 23.09
C ILE A 124 23.04 -16.80 23.97
N PRO A 125 22.79 -16.65 25.28
CA PRO A 125 22.29 -17.74 26.11
C PRO A 125 20.83 -18.04 25.78
N SER A 126 20.56 -19.32 25.54
CA SER A 126 19.25 -19.94 25.36
C SER A 126 18.36 -19.66 26.58
N GLN A 127 17.27 -18.91 26.39
CA GLN A 127 16.21 -18.85 27.39
C GLN A 127 15.08 -19.81 27.00
N SER A 128 14.89 -20.77 27.88
CA SER A 128 13.82 -21.78 27.88
C SER A 128 12.44 -21.13 27.94
N ILE A 129 11.57 -21.52 27.01
CA ILE A 129 10.13 -21.20 27.01
C ILE A 129 9.44 -22.08 28.06
N PRO A 130 8.77 -21.53 29.09
CA PRO A 130 7.91 -22.34 29.94
C PRO A 130 6.61 -22.68 29.18
N SER A 131 6.34 -23.98 29.06
CA SER A 131 5.08 -24.52 28.57
C SER A 131 3.96 -24.13 29.52
N GLN A 132 3.01 -23.30 29.07
CA GLN A 132 1.75 -23.11 29.79
C GLN A 132 0.68 -24.00 29.18
N SER A 133 0.23 -24.92 30.02
CA SER A 133 -0.89 -25.83 29.90
C SER A 133 -2.22 -25.10 29.66
N ILE A 134 -2.96 -25.55 28.66
CA ILE A 134 -4.36 -25.17 28.38
C ILE A 134 -5.26 -25.97 29.33
N PRO A 135 -6.11 -25.35 30.16
CA PRO A 135 -7.20 -26.08 30.81
C PRO A 135 -8.40 -26.15 29.86
N SER A 136 -8.73 -27.38 29.49
CA SER A 136 -10.03 -27.78 28.93
C SER A 136 -11.12 -27.44 29.95
N GLN A 137 -12.12 -26.65 29.54
CA GLN A 137 -13.37 -26.56 30.29
C GLN A 137 -14.51 -27.12 29.44
N SER A 138 -15.21 -28.02 30.10
CA SER A 138 -16.40 -28.80 29.73
C SER A 138 -17.66 -27.96 29.62
#